data_AF-A0AAV2EPQ5-F1
#
_entry.id   AF-A0AAV2EPQ5-F1
#
_cell.length_a   1.000
_cell.length_b   1.000
_cell.length_c   1.000
_cell.angle_alpha   90.00
_cell.angle_beta   90.00
_cell.angle_gamma   90.00
#
_symmetry.space_group_name_H-M   'P 1'
#
loop_
_entity.id
_entity.type
_entity.pdbx_description
1 polymer ?
#
loop_
_entity_poly.entity_id
_entity_poly.type
_entity_poly.pdbx_seq_one_letter_code
_entity_poly.pdbx_strand_id
1 'polypeptide(L)'
;MKPFQALGPDGLQAVFYQQTWRVVWKAMTDMALSFFENGTLPAAATESTLVLIPKVEKPEFVTQLRPISLNNVILKVVTKEMTSRMKPIMKKLISPRQISFIPGDKLQIISLLSRKSFIHCGSCRERGVTWWSRSIWRKPMTDSGGISCGTP
;
A
#
# COMPACT_ATOMS: atom_id res chain seq x y z
N MET A 1 -14.73 -9.27 6.86
CA MET A 1 -13.28 -9.41 7.16
C MET A 1 -12.98 -10.89 7.26
N LYS A 2 -11.75 -11.33 7.02
CA LYS A 2 -11.41 -12.75 7.23
C LYS A 2 -11.47 -13.05 8.74
N PRO A 3 -11.94 -14.22 9.18
CA PRO A 3 -12.11 -14.52 10.61
C PRO A 3 -10.78 -14.53 11.39
N PHE A 4 -9.76 -15.14 10.79
CA PHE A 4 -8.42 -15.25 11.35
C PHE A 4 -7.50 -14.23 10.68
N GLN A 5 -7.16 -13.19 11.43
CA GLN A 5 -6.18 -12.19 11.06
C GLN A 5 -5.32 -11.88 12.28
N ALA A 6 -4.15 -11.30 12.05
CA ALA A 6 -3.27 -10.86 13.12
C ALA A 6 -4.01 -9.88 14.06
N LEU A 7 -3.81 -10.13 15.35
CA LEU A 7 -4.39 -9.41 16.47
C LEU A 7 -3.84 -7.98 16.56
N GLY A 8 -4.68 -7.05 17.02
CA GLY A 8 -4.20 -5.76 17.47
C GLY A 8 -3.66 -5.84 18.90
N PRO A 9 -3.24 -4.71 19.49
CA PRO A 9 -2.88 -4.63 20.91
C PRO A 9 -4.01 -5.07 21.85
N ASP A 10 -5.27 -5.03 21.41
CA ASP A 10 -6.44 -5.51 22.16
C ASP A 10 -6.50 -7.04 22.34
N GLY A 11 -5.74 -7.81 21.56
CA GLY A 11 -5.79 -9.28 21.59
C GLY A 11 -7.10 -9.87 21.07
N LEU A 12 -7.98 -9.08 20.45
CA LEU A 12 -9.29 -9.53 19.96
C LEU A 12 -9.26 -9.82 18.45
N GLN A 13 -9.65 -11.04 18.06
CA GLN A 13 -9.73 -11.44 16.65
C GLN A 13 -11.06 -11.02 16.01
N ALA A 14 -11.10 -10.92 14.68
CA ALA A 14 -12.33 -10.63 13.96
C ALA A 14 -13.43 -11.68 14.20
N VAL A 15 -13.07 -12.95 14.45
CA VAL A 15 -14.02 -14.01 14.80
C VAL A 15 -14.79 -13.73 16.10
N PHE A 16 -14.16 -13.10 17.09
CA PHE A 16 -14.81 -12.73 18.35
C PHE A 16 -16.00 -11.80 18.07
N TYR A 17 -15.79 -10.76 17.26
CA TYR A 17 -16.83 -9.81 16.88
C TYR A 17 -17.92 -10.43 16.01
N GLN A 18 -17.57 -11.41 15.18
CA GLN A 18 -18.55 -12.13 14.36
C GLN A 18 -19.46 -13.02 15.20
N GLN A 19 -18.90 -13.70 16.20
CA GLN A 19 -19.66 -14.58 17.10
C GLN A 19 -20.49 -13.79 18.12
N THR A 20 -19.95 -12.70 18.66
CA THR A 20 -20.60 -11.85 19.67
C THR A 20 -21.34 -10.66 19.05
N TRP A 21 -21.58 -10.67 17.74
CA TRP A 21 -22.17 -9.54 17.01
C TRP A 21 -23.49 -9.08 17.63
N ARG A 22 -24.35 -10.00 18.08
CA ARG A 22 -25.65 -9.68 18.71
C ARG A 22 -25.53 -8.77 19.95
N VAL A 23 -24.40 -8.80 20.64
CA VAL A 23 -24.14 -7.98 21.82
C VAL A 23 -23.40 -6.70 21.44
N VAL A 24 -22.39 -6.81 20.58
CA VAL A 24 -21.41 -5.74 20.33
C VAL A 24 -21.85 -4.77 19.20
N TRP A 25 -22.80 -5.16 18.34
CA TRP A 25 -23.18 -4.39 17.15
C TRP A 25 -23.62 -2.96 17.46
N LYS A 26 -24.38 -2.75 18.54
CA LYS A 26 -24.90 -1.43 18.91
C LYS A 26 -23.75 -0.50 19.26
N ALA A 27 -22.87 -0.93 20.17
CA ALA A 27 -21.70 -0.16 20.56
C ALA A 27 -20.76 0.15 19.38
N MET A 28 -20.56 -0.81 18.47
CA MET A 28 -19.74 -0.58 17.28
C MET A 28 -20.37 0.41 16.30
N THR A 29 -21.70 0.37 16.13
CA THR A 29 -22.42 1.27 15.24
C THR A 29 -22.43 2.68 15.82
N ASP A 30 -22.72 2.81 17.11
CA ASP A 30 -22.71 4.10 17.82
C ASP A 30 -21.33 4.75 17.75
N MET A 31 -20.25 3.96 17.94
CA MET A 31 -18.87 4.44 17.81
C MET A 31 -18.52 4.86 16.37
N ALA A 32 -18.99 4.11 15.37
CA ALA A 32 -18.77 4.47 13.98
C ALA A 32 -19.49 5.77 13.62
N LEU A 33 -20.73 5.96 14.10
CA LEU A 33 -21.51 7.19 13.92
C LEU A 33 -20.81 8.38 14.60
N SER A 34 -20.41 8.23 15.86
CA SER A 34 -19.69 9.28 16.59
C SER A 34 -18.37 9.67 15.89
N PHE A 35 -17.69 8.71 15.25
CA PHE A 35 -16.50 9.00 14.45
C PHE A 35 -16.83 9.80 13.19
N PHE A 36 -17.93 9.50 12.49
CA PHE A 36 -18.31 10.28 11.29
C PHE A 36 -18.84 11.68 11.62
N GLU A 37 -19.41 11.87 12.81
CA GLU A 37 -19.90 13.17 13.28
C GLU A 37 -18.76 14.03 13.86
N ASN A 38 -17.96 13.46 14.77
CA ASN A 38 -16.95 14.20 15.54
C ASN A 38 -15.51 14.01 15.05
N GLY A 39 -15.26 13.07 14.12
CA GLY A 39 -13.94 12.77 13.59
C GLY A 39 -13.00 12.04 14.56
N THR A 40 -13.47 11.60 15.72
CA THR A 40 -12.63 11.05 16.80
C THR A 40 -13.00 9.61 17.13
N LEU A 41 -11.97 8.80 17.43
CA LEU A 41 -12.10 7.43 17.94
C LEU A 41 -11.49 7.35 19.35
N PRO A 42 -11.97 6.43 20.21
CA PRO A 42 -11.34 6.17 21.49
C PRO A 42 -9.86 5.81 21.32
N ALA A 43 -9.00 6.26 22.24
CA ALA A 43 -7.55 5.97 22.20
C ALA A 43 -7.27 4.45 22.13
N ALA A 44 -7.99 3.67 22.92
CA ALA A 44 -7.89 2.21 22.91
C ALA A 44 -8.24 1.60 21.54
N ALA A 45 -9.05 2.25 20.70
CA ALA A 45 -9.37 1.75 19.37
C ALA A 45 -8.31 2.14 18.31
N THR A 46 -7.56 3.23 18.53
CA THR A 46 -6.53 3.74 17.61
C THR A 46 -5.13 3.21 17.90
N GLU A 47 -4.92 2.55 19.03
CA GLU A 47 -3.68 1.85 19.34
C GLU A 47 -3.34 0.79 18.28
N SER A 48 -2.06 0.73 17.92
CA SER A 48 -1.53 -0.23 16.95
C SER A 48 -0.14 -0.71 17.35
N THR A 49 0.14 -1.99 17.10
CA THR A 49 1.46 -2.58 17.36
C THR A 49 2.27 -2.61 16.07
N LEU A 50 3.48 -2.07 16.09
CA LEU A 50 4.40 -2.13 14.96
C LEU A 50 5.24 -3.40 15.01
N VAL A 51 5.16 -4.20 13.95
CA VAL A 51 5.97 -5.40 13.75
C VAL A 51 6.88 -5.20 12.55
N LEU A 52 8.16 -5.54 12.70
CA LEU A 52 9.16 -5.42 11.64
C LEU A 52 9.40 -6.79 11.00
N ILE A 53 9.10 -6.92 9.71
CA ILE A 53 9.38 -8.16 8.95
C ILE A 53 10.65 -7.97 8.11
N PRO A 54 11.66 -8.84 8.23
CA PRO A 54 12.88 -8.74 7.43
C PRO A 54 12.61 -8.99 5.94
N LYS A 55 13.24 -8.19 5.07
CA LYS A 55 13.26 -8.40 3.60
C LYS A 55 14.37 -9.34 3.14
N VAL A 56 15.44 -9.44 3.93
CA VAL A 56 16.66 -10.20 3.66
C VAL A 56 17.01 -11.04 4.88
N GLU A 57 17.76 -12.12 4.70
CA GLU A 57 18.06 -13.08 5.77
C GLU A 57 18.76 -12.46 6.99
N LYS A 58 19.62 -11.46 6.76
CA LYS A 58 20.37 -10.74 7.80
C LYS A 58 20.23 -9.24 7.58
N PRO A 59 19.20 -8.59 8.16
CA PRO A 59 19.03 -7.15 8.04
C PRO A 59 20.05 -6.43 8.92
N GLU A 60 20.86 -5.56 8.33
CA GLU A 60 21.78 -4.66 9.02
C GLU A 60 21.21 -3.24 9.13
N PHE A 61 20.29 -2.88 8.23
CA PHE A 61 19.69 -1.55 8.17
C PHE A 61 18.15 -1.59 8.31
N VAL A 62 17.57 -0.56 8.93
CA VAL A 62 16.10 -0.42 9.09
C VAL A 62 15.37 -0.39 7.74
N THR A 63 16.02 0.10 6.68
CA THR A 63 15.48 0.10 5.30
C THR A 63 15.22 -1.31 4.74
N GLN A 64 15.90 -2.32 5.30
CA GLN A 64 15.74 -3.73 4.97
C GLN A 64 14.60 -4.40 5.75
N LEU A 65 13.91 -3.67 6.63
CA LEU A 65 12.72 -4.14 7.32
C LEU A 65 11.45 -3.58 6.65
N ARG A 66 10.36 -4.34 6.72
CA ARG A 66 9.01 -3.89 6.36
C ARG A 66 8.26 -3.63 7.66
N PRO A 67 7.94 -2.38 8.00
CA PRO A 67 7.03 -2.12 9.10
C PRO A 67 5.62 -2.54 8.72
N ILE A 68 4.98 -3.31 9.60
CA ILE A 68 3.59 -3.71 9.51
C ILE A 68 2.88 -3.24 10.78
N SER A 69 1.84 -2.44 10.63
CA SER A 69 0.99 -2.00 11.73
C SER A 69 -0.13 -3.02 11.96
N LEU A 70 -0.16 -3.60 13.15
CA LEU A 70 -1.22 -4.47 13.62
C LEU A 70 -2.24 -3.62 14.38
N ASN A 71 -3.35 -3.33 13.69
CA ASN A 71 -4.41 -2.47 14.22
C ASN A 71 -5.54 -3.30 14.85
N ASN A 72 -6.24 -2.70 15.81
CA ASN A 72 -7.46 -3.25 16.38
C ASN A 72 -8.54 -3.47 15.30
N VAL A 73 -9.40 -4.46 15.53
CA VAL A 73 -10.48 -4.82 14.59
C VAL A 73 -11.44 -3.66 14.38
N ILE A 74 -11.71 -2.88 15.42
CA ILE A 74 -12.57 -1.69 15.38
C ILE A 74 -12.07 -0.68 14.35
N LEU A 75 -10.78 -0.31 14.41
CA LEU A 75 -10.17 0.62 13.45
C LEU A 75 -10.20 0.07 12.01
N LYS A 76 -10.00 -1.24 11.85
CA LYS A 76 -10.11 -1.91 10.54
C LYS A 76 -11.53 -1.85 9.97
N VAL A 77 -12.57 -1.92 10.81
CA VAL A 77 -13.97 -1.79 10.37
C VAL A 77 -14.25 -0.36 9.91
N VAL A 78 -13.89 0.64 10.72
CA VAL A 78 -14.13 2.06 10.38
C VAL A 78 -13.40 2.45 9.09
N THR A 79 -12.12 2.12 8.96
CA THR A 79 -11.32 2.42 7.75
C THR A 79 -11.85 1.70 6.51
N LYS A 80 -12.38 0.48 6.66
CA LYS A 80 -13.03 -0.25 5.57
C LYS A 80 -14.30 0.46 5.09
N GLU A 81 -15.13 0.95 6.00
CA GLU A 81 -16.34 1.71 5.64
C GLU A 81 -15.98 3.04 4.96
N MET A 82 -14.98 3.77 5.47
CA MET A 82 -14.47 4.97 4.80
C MET A 82 -14.01 4.66 3.37
N THR A 83 -13.19 3.62 3.20
CA THR A 83 -12.70 3.22 1.88
C THR A 83 -13.85 2.82 0.97
N SER A 84 -14.88 2.14 1.50
CA SER A 84 -16.09 1.77 0.76
C SER A 84 -16.80 2.99 0.16
N ARG A 85 -16.95 4.06 0.97
CA ARG A 85 -17.55 5.33 0.54
C ARG A 85 -16.68 6.10 -0.47
N MET A 86 -15.35 6.02 -0.34
CA MET A 86 -14.41 6.72 -1.24
C MET A 86 -14.23 6.05 -2.60
N LYS A 87 -14.35 4.71 -2.68
CA LYS A 87 -14.19 3.92 -3.93
C LYS A 87 -14.92 4.51 -5.16
N PRO A 88 -16.20 4.89 -5.13
CA PRO A 88 -16.88 5.43 -6.30
C PRO A 88 -16.30 6.78 -6.78
N ILE A 89 -15.87 7.63 -5.86
CA ILE A 89 -15.27 8.95 -6.17
C ILE A 89 -13.90 8.75 -6.81
N MET A 90 -13.11 7.82 -6.26
CA MET A 90 -11.77 7.50 -6.72
C MET A 90 -11.73 7.06 -8.19
N LYS A 91 -12.77 6.37 -8.68
CA LYS A 91 -12.87 5.99 -10.11
C LYS A 91 -12.95 7.18 -11.07
N LYS A 92 -13.46 8.33 -10.62
CA LYS A 92 -13.57 9.55 -11.42
C LYS A 92 -12.30 10.39 -11.42
N LEU A 93 -11.53 10.31 -10.32
CA LEU A 93 -10.32 11.11 -10.12
C LEU A 93 -9.06 10.45 -10.68
N ILE A 94 -9.06 9.12 -10.78
CA ILE A 94 -7.87 8.38 -11.19
C ILE A 94 -7.70 8.38 -12.71
N SER A 95 -6.48 8.73 -13.16
CA SER A 95 -6.11 8.64 -14.57
C SER A 95 -6.19 7.20 -15.10
N PRO A 96 -6.49 7.00 -16.40
CA PRO A 96 -6.50 5.68 -17.03
C PRO A 96 -5.17 4.91 -16.92
N ARG A 97 -4.06 5.60 -16.65
CA ARG A 97 -2.72 5.02 -16.54
C ARG A 97 -2.39 4.48 -15.16
N GLN A 98 -3.23 4.72 -14.15
CA GLN A 98 -3.01 4.18 -12.82
C GLN A 98 -3.67 2.79 -12.72
N ILE A 99 -2.81 1.80 -12.52
CA ILE A 99 -3.18 0.38 -12.65
C ILE A 99 -3.05 -0.39 -11.32
N SER A 100 -2.48 0.23 -10.29
CA SER A 100 -2.33 -0.36 -8.96
C SER A 100 -3.47 0.05 -8.02
N PHE A 101 -3.88 -0.87 -7.13
CA PHE A 101 -4.83 -0.66 -6.03
C PHE A 101 -6.27 -0.25 -6.37
N ILE A 102 -6.69 -0.35 -7.64
CA ILE A 102 -8.08 -0.15 -8.07
C ILE A 102 -8.73 -1.52 -8.29
N PRO A 103 -9.90 -1.80 -7.70
CA PRO A 103 -10.61 -3.05 -7.95
C PRO A 103 -11.10 -3.14 -9.41
N GLY A 104 -10.65 -4.17 -10.12
CA GLY A 104 -10.96 -4.48 -11.53
C GLY A 104 -9.79 -5.22 -12.19
N ASP A 105 -10.05 -6.05 -13.21
CA ASP A 105 -9.09 -6.94 -13.90
C ASP A 105 -8.03 -6.19 -14.70
N LYS A 106 -7.21 -5.41 -14.01
CA LYS A 106 -6.16 -4.59 -14.61
C LYS A 106 -4.78 -5.23 -14.55
N LEU A 107 -4.61 -6.36 -13.84
CA LEU A 107 -3.34 -7.08 -13.80
C LEU A 107 -2.90 -7.56 -15.20
N GLN A 108 -3.85 -8.03 -16.02
CA GLN A 108 -3.58 -8.38 -17.42
C GLN A 108 -3.15 -7.14 -18.22
N ILE A 109 -3.79 -5.99 -17.99
CA ILE A 109 -3.45 -4.71 -18.66
C ILE A 109 -2.03 -4.26 -18.30
N ILE A 110 -1.57 -4.41 -17.05
CA ILE A 110 -0.18 -4.12 -16.67
C ILE A 110 0.80 -4.96 -17.49
N SER A 111 0.60 -6.28 -17.53
CA SER A 111 1.50 -7.17 -18.27
C SER A 111 1.53 -6.89 -19.78
N LEU A 112 0.37 -6.55 -20.37
CA LEU A 112 0.25 -6.22 -21.79
C LEU A 112 0.85 -4.85 -22.13
N LEU A 113 0.68 -3.84 -21.27
CA LEU A 113 1.31 -2.54 -21.43
C LEU A 113 2.82 -2.63 -21.28
N SER A 114 3.34 -3.37 -20.29
CA SER A 114 4.77 -3.64 -20.17
C SER A 114 5.32 -4.31 -21.42
N ARG A 115 4.61 -5.28 -22.00
CA ARG A 115 5.01 -5.96 -23.25
C ARG A 115 4.98 -5.01 -24.46
N LYS A 116 3.95 -4.17 -24.61
CA LYS A 116 3.88 -3.17 -25.70
C LYS A 116 4.95 -2.10 -25.58
N SER A 117 5.22 -1.59 -24.38
CA SER A 117 6.29 -0.61 -24.14
C SER A 117 7.67 -1.20 -24.42
N PHE A 118 7.90 -2.48 -24.10
CA PHE A 118 9.14 -3.18 -24.45
C PHE A 118 9.31 -3.32 -25.98
N ILE A 119 8.24 -3.62 -26.71
CA ILE A 119 8.27 -3.73 -28.19
C ILE A 119 8.46 -2.35 -28.85
N HIS A 120 7.86 -1.29 -28.32
CA HIS A 120 8.08 0.08 -28.83
C HIS A 120 9.50 0.59 -28.50
N CYS A 121 10.13 0.06 -27.45
CA CYS A 121 11.55 0.18 -27.16
C CYS A 121 12.40 -0.87 -27.91
N GLY A 122 11.85 -1.53 -28.93
CA GLY A 122 12.56 -2.50 -29.78
C GLY A 122 13.38 -1.87 -30.91
N SER A 123 13.36 -0.54 -31.07
CA SER A 123 14.23 0.18 -32.02
C SER A 123 15.56 0.65 -31.41
N CYS A 124 15.87 0.27 -30.17
CA CYS A 124 17.26 0.26 -29.70
C CYS A 124 17.89 -1.08 -30.08
N ARG A 125 18.24 -1.19 -31.36
CA ARG A 125 18.98 -2.30 -31.96
C ARG A 125 20.30 -2.50 -31.23
N GLU A 126 20.50 -3.72 -30.74
CA GLU A 126 21.75 -4.40 -30.37
C GLU A 126 23.01 -3.53 -30.26
N ARG A 127 23.29 -3.03 -29.04
CA ARG A 127 24.67 -2.82 -28.60
C ARG A 127 24.82 -3.39 -27.19
N GLY A 128 25.57 -4.49 -27.11
CA GLY A 128 26.37 -4.88 -25.95
C GLY A 128 25.63 -4.97 -24.61
N VAL A 129 25.29 -6.20 -24.25
CA VAL A 129 25.01 -6.61 -22.88
C VAL A 129 26.23 -6.26 -22.01
N THR A 130 26.18 -5.16 -21.24
CA THR A 130 26.85 -4.96 -19.92
C THR A 130 26.70 -3.50 -19.45
N TRP A 131 25.52 -2.98 -19.13
CA TRP A 131 25.45 -1.64 -18.49
C TRP A 131 24.35 -1.44 -17.42
N TRP A 132 23.59 -2.48 -17.06
CA TRP A 132 22.48 -2.38 -16.10
C TRP A 132 22.67 -3.18 -14.81
N SER A 133 23.90 -3.23 -14.29
CA SER A 133 24.16 -3.77 -12.93
C SER A 133 25.11 -2.93 -12.09
N ARG A 134 25.33 -1.65 -12.39
CA ARG A 134 26.25 -0.85 -11.56
C ARG A 134 25.91 0.63 -11.33
N SER A 135 24.68 1.08 -11.64
CA SER A 135 24.36 2.52 -11.66
C SER A 135 23.19 2.97 -10.77
N ILE A 136 22.61 2.09 -9.94
CA ILE A 136 21.55 2.49 -8.98
C ILE A 136 22.09 2.73 -7.56
N TRP A 137 23.35 2.35 -7.26
CA TRP A 137 23.99 2.65 -5.98
C TRP A 137 25.46 3.06 -6.16
N ARG A 138 25.69 4.28 -6.64
CA ARG A 138 26.87 5.11 -6.33
C ARG A 138 26.66 6.51 -6.94
N LYS A 139 26.11 7.43 -6.14
CA LYS A 139 26.52 8.82 -6.20
C LYS A 139 27.33 9.09 -4.93
N PRO A 140 28.66 9.25 -4.98
CA PRO A 140 29.30 10.27 -4.19
C PRO A 140 29.03 11.63 -4.85
N MET A 141 28.70 12.62 -4.03
CA MET A 141 28.88 14.04 -4.34
C MET A 141 30.31 14.25 -4.86
N THR A 142 30.47 14.88 -6.02
CA THR A 142 31.33 16.06 -6.26
C THR A 142 31.36 16.42 -7.75
N ASP A 143 31.18 17.72 -7.98
CA ASP A 143 31.76 18.59 -9.01
C ASP A 143 31.29 18.64 -10.49
N SER A 144 31.04 19.90 -10.84
CA SER A 144 31.18 20.66 -12.10
C SER A 144 31.45 19.97 -13.45
N GLY A 145 30.74 20.47 -14.48
CA GLY A 145 31.11 20.30 -15.89
C GLY A 145 29.88 20.24 -16.81
N GLY A 146 29.59 21.34 -17.50
CA GLY A 146 28.53 21.39 -18.51
C GLY A 146 28.88 20.58 -19.77
N ILE A 147 27.89 20.38 -20.64
CA ILE A 147 27.95 20.53 -22.11
C ILE A 147 26.54 20.39 -22.69
N SER A 148 26.31 21.25 -23.68
CA SER A 148 25.13 21.63 -24.43
C SER A 148 24.57 20.59 -25.41
N CYS A 149 23.26 20.76 -25.67
CA CYS A 149 22.52 20.72 -26.95
C CYS A 149 22.72 19.58 -27.96
N GLY A 150 21.60 19.09 -28.49
CA GLY A 150 21.54 18.49 -29.82
C GLY A 150 20.37 17.55 -30.04
N THR A 151 19.17 18.10 -30.27
CA THR A 151 18.07 17.42 -30.98
C THR A 151 18.42 17.24 -32.46
N PRO A 152 17.89 16.19 -33.08
CA PRO A 152 17.19 16.33 -34.36
C PRO A 152 15.68 16.43 -34.15
#